data_AF-A0A3N6BA58-F1
#
_entry.id   AF-A0A3N6BA58-F1
#
_cell.length_a   1.000
_cell.length_b   1.000
_cell.length_c   1.000
_cell.angle_alpha   90.00
_cell.angle_beta   90.00
_cell.angle_gamma   90.00
#
_symmetry.space_group_name_H-M   'P 1'
#
loop_
_entity.id
_entity.type
_entity.pdbx_description
1 polymer ?
#
loop_
_entity_poly.entity_id
_entity_poly.type
_entity_poly.pdbx_seq_one_letter_code
_entity_poly.pdbx_strand_id
1 'polypeptide(L)'
;EALRATLGDVLGFPFVDAGDGWLIFRLPPSELGVHPSEDSTYKSGTRHQISFMCDDINRTVAELRARGIRIDGEPQDEGYGITVTMTLPGDVKVMLYEPRHKTAIEFRSAAGA
;
A
#
# COMPACT_ATOMS: atom_id res chain seq x y z
N GLU A 1 14.72 12.26 3.41
CA GLU A 1 14.46 12.97 2.14
C GLU A 1 13.80 12.11 1.05
N ALA A 2 14.48 11.13 0.43
CA ALA A 2 13.95 10.41 -0.73
C ALA A 2 12.58 9.75 -0.53
N LEU A 3 12.36 9.05 0.60
CA LEU A 3 11.05 8.46 0.91
C LEU A 3 9.94 9.51 1.01
N ARG A 4 10.23 10.68 1.60
CA ARG A 4 9.26 11.78 1.72
C ARG A 4 8.88 12.33 0.34
N ALA A 5 9.88 12.51 -0.53
CA ALA A 5 9.65 12.93 -1.92
C ALA A 5 8.85 11.88 -2.71
N THR A 6 9.12 10.57 -2.51
CA THR A 6 8.32 9.52 -3.13
C THR A 6 6.87 9.54 -2.66
N LEU A 7 6.62 9.68 -1.36
CA LEU A 7 5.26 9.74 -0.81
C LEU A 7 4.50 10.97 -1.33
N GLY A 8 5.13 12.14 -1.34
CA GLY A 8 4.51 13.39 -1.79
C GLY A 8 4.41 13.51 -3.31
N ASP A 9 5.54 13.45 -4.01
CA ASP A 9 5.64 13.84 -5.42
C ASP A 9 5.25 12.69 -6.37
N VAL A 10 5.58 11.45 -5.99
CA VAL A 10 5.38 10.27 -6.87
C VAL A 10 4.04 9.60 -6.61
N LEU A 11 3.73 9.35 -5.33
CA LEU A 11 2.46 8.76 -4.90
C LEU A 11 1.35 9.80 -4.73
N GLY A 12 1.69 11.10 -4.68
CA GLY A 12 0.71 12.18 -4.64
C GLY A 12 0.02 12.33 -3.27
N PHE A 13 0.61 11.81 -2.19
CA PHE A 13 -0.05 11.86 -0.88
C PHE A 13 0.01 13.27 -0.29
N PRO A 14 -1.14 13.90 0.00
CA PRO A 14 -1.14 15.17 0.72
C PRO A 14 -0.50 15.01 2.09
N PHE A 15 0.13 16.06 2.60
CA PHE A 15 0.71 16.05 3.94
C PHE A 15 0.57 17.41 4.62
N VAL A 16 0.73 17.40 5.94
CA VAL A 16 0.94 18.61 6.76
C VAL A 16 2.35 18.58 7.32
N ASP A 17 2.94 19.77 7.52
CA ASP A 17 4.15 19.93 8.32
C ASP A 17 3.73 20.31 9.75
N ALA A 18 4.04 19.44 10.72
CA ALA A 18 3.70 19.68 12.12
C ALA A 18 4.72 20.58 12.85
N GLY A 19 5.67 21.17 12.12
CA GLY A 19 6.78 21.97 12.64
C GLY A 19 8.13 21.31 12.33
N ASP A 20 9.14 22.13 12.08
CA ASP A 20 10.54 21.72 11.91
C ASP A 20 10.77 20.62 10.84
N GLY A 21 9.89 20.52 9.83
CA GLY A 21 9.99 19.54 8.75
C GLY A 21 9.46 18.15 9.12
N TRP A 22 8.67 18.02 10.19
CA TRP A 22 7.99 16.78 10.55
C TRP A 22 6.72 16.59 9.72
N LEU A 23 6.86 15.89 8.60
CA LEU A 23 5.77 15.69 7.64
C LEU A 23 4.86 14.52 8.04
N ILE A 24 3.56 14.76 8.08
CA ILE A 24 2.52 13.75 8.33
C ILE A 24 1.66 13.61 7.07
N PHE A 25 1.71 12.44 6.44
CA PHE A 25 1.02 12.16 5.18
C PHE A 25 -0.39 11.62 5.42
N ARG A 26 -1.36 12.13 4.65
CA ARG A 26 -2.66 11.48 4.47
C ARG A 26 -2.44 10.22 3.66
N LEU A 27 -2.89 9.09 4.19
CA LEU A 27 -2.84 7.82 3.49
C LEU A 27 -3.94 7.70 2.43
N PRO A 28 -3.72 6.86 1.39
CA PRO A 28 -4.82 6.35 0.58
C PRO A 28 -5.73 5.48 1.46
N PRO A 29 -6.89 5.01 0.96
CA PRO A 29 -7.63 3.96 1.65
C PRO A 29 -6.66 2.83 2.04
N SER A 30 -6.66 2.47 3.32
CA SER A 30 -5.67 1.58 3.91
C SER A 30 -6.31 0.77 5.03
N GLU A 31 -5.86 -0.46 5.22
CA GLU A 31 -6.31 -1.31 6.32
C GLU A 31 -5.13 -1.91 7.09
N LEU A 32 -5.38 -2.24 8.36
CA LEU A 32 -4.48 -3.01 9.20
C LEU A 32 -4.96 -4.46 9.23
N GLY A 33 -4.18 -5.37 8.63
CA GLY A 33 -4.34 -6.80 8.80
C GLY A 33 -3.59 -7.29 10.03
N VAL A 34 -4.20 -8.18 10.83
CA VAL A 34 -3.55 -8.81 11.98
C VAL A 34 -3.64 -10.33 11.82
N HIS A 35 -2.48 -10.98 11.81
CA HIS A 35 -2.40 -12.43 11.68
C HIS A 35 -2.46 -13.09 13.06
N PRO A 36 -3.19 -14.21 13.22
CA PRO A 36 -3.15 -15.02 14.43
C PRO A 36 -1.72 -15.43 14.81
N SER A 37 -1.46 -15.59 16.11
CA SER A 37 -0.12 -15.87 16.64
C SER A 37 0.40 -17.28 16.36
N GLU A 38 -0.48 -18.24 16.05
CA GLU A 38 -0.15 -19.66 16.14
C GLU A 38 0.39 -20.33 14.87
N ASP A 39 0.52 -19.61 13.75
CA ASP A 39 1.16 -20.16 12.56
C ASP A 39 2.25 -19.23 12.03
N SER A 40 3.48 -19.74 11.97
CA SER A 40 4.63 -19.11 11.30
C SER A 40 4.51 -19.12 9.76
N THR A 41 3.32 -19.43 9.24
CA THR A 41 3.06 -19.65 7.80
C THR A 41 3.09 -18.37 6.98
N TYR A 42 2.96 -17.19 7.61
CA TYR A 42 3.43 -15.97 6.96
C TYR A 42 4.96 -15.99 6.94
N LYS A 43 5.52 -16.32 5.77
CA LYS A 43 6.96 -16.37 5.50
C LYS A 43 7.73 -15.12 5.94
N SER A 44 7.05 -13.98 6.13
CA SER A 44 7.65 -12.73 6.61
C SER A 44 7.88 -12.67 8.12
N GLY A 45 7.21 -13.50 8.93
CA GLY A 45 7.20 -13.39 10.40
C GLY A 45 6.45 -12.16 10.94
N THR A 46 5.86 -11.35 10.06
CA THR A 46 5.13 -10.13 10.40
C THR A 46 3.75 -10.45 10.98
N ARG A 47 3.50 -10.02 12.22
CA ARG A 47 2.23 -10.28 12.94
C ARG A 47 1.09 -9.36 12.52
N HIS A 48 1.40 -8.20 11.94
CA HIS A 48 0.42 -7.24 11.46
C HIS A 48 1.01 -6.40 10.32
N GLN A 49 0.18 -5.93 9.41
CA GLN A 49 0.61 -5.11 8.28
C GLN A 49 -0.40 -4.01 8.01
N ILE A 50 0.09 -2.79 7.79
CA ILE A 50 -0.70 -1.71 7.19
C ILE A 50 -0.51 -1.80 5.67
N SER A 51 -1.61 -1.90 4.94
CA SER A 51 -1.61 -2.10 3.49
C SER A 51 -2.38 -0.98 2.80
N PHE A 52 -1.85 -0.48 1.69
CA PHE A 52 -2.53 0.50 0.84
C PHE A 52 -3.47 -0.21 -0.12
N MET A 53 -4.66 0.34 -0.28
CA MET A 53 -5.70 -0.22 -1.13
C MET A 53 -5.74 0.47 -2.50
N CYS A 54 -6.13 -0.29 -3.51
CA CYS A 54 -6.48 0.20 -4.84
C CYS A 54 -7.70 -0.55 -5.38
N ASP A 55 -8.32 -0.01 -6.41
CA ASP A 55 -9.54 -0.55 -7.01
C ASP A 55 -9.26 -1.44 -8.24
N ASP A 56 -8.12 -1.23 -8.88
CA ASP A 56 -7.58 -2.05 -9.96
C ASP A 56 -6.08 -2.17 -9.75
N ILE A 57 -5.63 -3.33 -9.27
CA ILE A 57 -4.22 -3.55 -8.96
C ILE A 57 -3.34 -3.57 -10.21
N ASN A 58 -3.83 -4.06 -11.34
CA ASN A 58 -3.03 -4.18 -12.55
C ASN A 58 -2.74 -2.79 -13.14
N ARG A 59 -3.78 -1.95 -13.22
CA ARG A 59 -3.65 -0.55 -13.62
C ARG A 59 -2.72 0.19 -12.66
N THR A 60 -2.95 0.06 -11.35
CA THR A 60 -2.15 0.76 -10.34
C THR A 60 -0.69 0.35 -10.39
N VAL A 61 -0.38 -0.94 -10.51
CA VAL A 61 1.00 -1.45 -10.64
C VAL A 61 1.66 -0.92 -11.91
N ALA A 62 0.96 -0.90 -13.04
CA ALA A 62 1.51 -0.36 -14.28
C ALA A 62 1.86 1.13 -14.14
N GLU A 63 0.98 1.94 -13.56
CA GLU A 63 1.22 3.36 -13.29
C GLU A 63 2.39 3.58 -12.32
N LEU A 64 2.45 2.83 -11.23
CA LEU A 64 3.53 2.93 -10.23
C LEU A 64 4.88 2.54 -10.82
N ARG A 65 4.95 1.48 -11.63
CA ARG A 65 6.16 1.09 -12.37
C ARG A 65 6.59 2.20 -13.33
N ALA A 66 5.66 2.78 -14.08
CA ALA A 66 5.95 3.89 -14.99
C ALA A 66 6.47 5.15 -14.26
N ARG A 67 6.09 5.33 -13.00
CA ARG A 67 6.60 6.39 -12.12
C ARG A 67 7.88 6.02 -11.36
N GLY A 68 8.48 4.86 -11.65
CA GLY A 68 9.76 4.43 -11.08
C GLY A 68 9.66 3.76 -9.70
N ILE A 69 8.46 3.40 -9.23
CA ILE A 69 8.31 2.60 -8.01
C ILE A 69 8.68 1.14 -8.29
N ARG A 70 9.52 0.58 -7.43
CA ARG A 70 9.87 -0.85 -7.47
C ARG A 70 8.69 -1.67 -6.95
N ILE A 71 8.24 -2.61 -7.78
CA ILE A 71 7.22 -3.61 -7.43
C ILE A 71 7.89 -4.98 -7.41
N ASP A 72 7.79 -5.69 -6.29
CA ASP A 72 8.45 -6.96 -6.05
C ASP A 72 7.59 -8.12 -6.57
N GLY A 73 7.70 -8.38 -7.88
CA GLY A 73 6.98 -9.45 -8.57
C GLY A 73 5.68 -8.97 -9.24
N GLU A 74 4.81 -9.93 -9.56
CA GLU A 74 3.49 -9.68 -10.15
C GLU A 74 2.38 -9.83 -9.09
N PRO A 75 1.24 -9.13 -9.25
CA PRO A 75 0.08 -9.31 -8.37
C PRO A 75 -0.34 -10.77 -8.22
N GLN A 76 -0.60 -11.19 -6.99
CA GLN A 76 -1.03 -12.55 -6.64
C GLN A 76 -2.41 -12.52 -5.96
N ASP A 77 -3.26 -13.47 -6.31
CA ASP A 77 -4.55 -13.66 -5.64
C ASP A 77 -4.36 -14.47 -4.35
N GLU A 78 -4.58 -13.83 -3.21
CA GLU A 78 -4.45 -14.42 -1.88
C GLU A 78 -5.82 -14.82 -1.30
N GLY A 79 -6.87 -14.88 -2.13
CA GLY A 79 -8.23 -15.25 -1.75
C GLY A 79 -9.02 -14.13 -1.07
N TYR A 80 -8.40 -13.35 -0.17
CA TYR A 80 -9.02 -12.16 0.41
C TYR A 80 -8.87 -10.92 -0.49
N GLY A 81 -7.89 -10.92 -1.39
CA GLY A 81 -7.62 -9.82 -2.31
C GLY A 81 -6.49 -10.17 -3.27
N ILE A 82 -6.28 -9.30 -4.26
CA ILE A 82 -5.09 -9.39 -5.12
C ILE A 82 -4.02 -8.49 -4.49
N THR A 83 -2.82 -9.00 -4.28
CA THR A 83 -1.78 -8.31 -3.51
C THR A 83 -0.45 -8.26 -4.26
N VAL A 84 0.35 -7.21 -4.00
CA VAL A 84 1.76 -7.15 -4.40
C VAL A 84 2.53 -6.27 -3.40
N THR A 85 3.84 -6.47 -3.28
CA THR A 85 4.69 -5.61 -2.44
C THR A 85 5.34 -4.51 -3.28
N MET A 86 5.19 -3.26 -2.86
CA MET A 86 6.00 -2.15 -3.33
C MET A 86 7.19 -1.94 -2.38
N THR A 87 8.36 -1.69 -2.93
CA THR A 87 9.56 -1.30 -2.16
C THR A 87 9.88 0.16 -2.45
N LEU A 88 9.70 1.00 -1.43
CA LEU A 88 9.98 2.44 -1.46
C LEU A 88 11.43 2.72 -1.04
N PRO A 89 11.95 3.95 -1.23
CA PRO A 89 13.32 4.28 -0.82
C PRO A 89 13.62 3.93 0.64
N GLY A 90 14.81 3.38 0.89
CA GLY A 90 15.20 2.88 2.21
C GLY A 90 14.66 1.49 2.54
N ASP A 91 14.35 0.68 1.52
CA ASP A 91 13.82 -0.70 1.64
C ASP A 91 12.50 -0.79 2.44
N VAL A 92 11.72 0.29 2.44
CA VAL A 92 10.41 0.34 3.08
C VAL A 92 9.42 -0.45 2.24
N LYS A 93 9.03 -1.62 2.74
CA LYS A 93 8.08 -2.53 2.10
C LYS A 93 6.66 -2.19 2.50
N VAL A 94 5.80 -1.96 1.50
CA VAL A 94 4.38 -1.71 1.70
C VAL A 94 3.60 -2.67 0.81
N MET A 95 2.52 -3.25 1.33
CA MET A 95 1.61 -4.04 0.49
C MET A 95 0.65 -3.08 -0.21
N LEU A 96 0.55 -3.21 -1.54
CA LEU A 96 -0.56 -2.73 -2.33
C LEU A 96 -1.55 -3.88 -2.50
N TYR A 97 -2.83 -3.65 -2.27
CA TYR A 97 -3.82 -4.68 -2.53
C TYR A 97 -5.15 -4.15 -3.07
N GLU A 98 -5.81 -4.98 -3.86
CA GLU A 98 -7.19 -4.80 -4.30
C GLU A 98 -8.08 -5.72 -3.43
N PRO A 99 -8.97 -5.16 -2.60
CA PRO A 99 -9.80 -5.95 -1.69
C PRO A 99 -10.83 -6.78 -2.45
N ARG A 100 -11.02 -8.05 -2.02
CA ARG A 100 -12.12 -8.93 -2.46
C ARG A 100 -13.01 -9.40 -1.30
N HIS A 101 -12.94 -8.68 -0.18
CA HIS A 101 -13.75 -8.89 1.01
C HIS A 101 -14.55 -7.63 1.33
N LYS A 102 -15.46 -7.73 2.32
CA LYS A 102 -16.11 -6.55 2.90
C LYS A 102 -15.04 -5.69 3.59
N THR A 103 -14.88 -4.44 3.17
CA THR A 103 -13.88 -3.50 3.71
C THR A 103 -14.33 -2.93 5.06
N ALA A 104 -13.36 -2.60 5.90
CA ALA A 104 -13.56 -1.93 7.19
C ALA A 104 -13.79 -0.42 7.07
N ILE A 105 -13.48 0.16 5.90
CA ILE A 105 -13.70 1.56 5.55
C ILE A 105 -14.64 1.70 4.36
N GLU A 106 -15.20 2.90 4.17
CA GLU A 106 -15.87 3.24 2.92
C GLU A 106 -14.84 3.25 1.78
N PHE A 107 -14.87 2.21 0.96
CA PHE A 107 -14.03 2.07 -0.21
C PHE A 107 -14.88 2.30 -1.46
N ARG A 108 -14.73 3.46 -2.10
CA ARG A 108 -15.31 3.72 -3.43
C ARG A 108 -14.27 3.31 -4.47
N SER A 109 -14.60 2.32 -5.30
CA SER A 109 -13.82 2.08 -6.51
C SER A 109 -13.93 3.30 -7.43
N ALA A 110 -12.90 3.60 -8.20
CA ALA A 110 -12.95 4.72 -9.14
C ALA A 110 -13.91 4.44 -10.32
N ALA A 111 -14.51 3.24 -10.40
CA ALA A 111 -15.47 2.85 -11.43
C ALA A 111 -16.90 3.42 -11.23
N GLY A 112 -17.06 4.44 -10.38
CA GLY A 112 -18.36 5.05 -10.06
C GLY A 112 -18.42 6.57 -10.21
N ALA A 113 -17.54 7.18 -11.03
CA ALA A 113 -17.60 8.59 -11.41
C ALA A 113 -17.96 8.75 -12.89
#